data_AF-A0A2G6GT84-F1
#
_entry.id   AF-A0A2G6GT84-F1
#
_cell.length_a   1.000
_cell.length_b   1.000
_cell.length_c   1.000
_cell.angle_alpha   90.00
_cell.angle_beta   90.00
_cell.angle_gamma   90.00
#
_symmetry.space_group_name_H-M   'P 1'
#
loop_
_entity.id
_entity.type
_entity.pdbx_description
1 polymer ?
#
loop_
_entity_poly.entity_id
_entity_poly.type
_entity_poly.pdbx_seq_one_letter_code
_entity_poly.pdbx_strand_id
1 'polypeptide(L)'
;MKNKIWKEIWNKIRKFAIAGGLFVIWMFFFDDNSFFNRWKFEEKLTELKEEKQYYVDKIMVDSAQLSELKTNKNKLEKFAREKYLMKKKNEDIFIIVTKESVKEAQN
;
A
#
# COMPACT_ATOMS: atom_id res chain seq x y z
N MET A 1 24.54 9.55 64.42
CA MET A 1 23.26 9.65 63.65
C MET A 1 23.45 9.97 62.17
N LYS A 2 24.37 10.85 61.77
CA LYS A 2 24.59 11.26 60.37
C LYS A 2 24.81 10.08 59.40
N ASN A 3 25.51 9.03 59.82
CA ASN A 3 25.88 7.89 58.98
C ASN A 3 24.68 7.01 58.59
N LYS A 4 23.60 7.04 59.38
CA LYS A 4 22.36 6.29 59.11
C LYS A 4 21.51 7.00 58.05
N ILE A 5 21.41 8.33 58.16
CA ILE A 5 20.68 9.19 57.22
C ILE A 5 21.34 9.18 55.83
N TRP A 6 22.67 9.30 55.77
CA TRP A 6 23.42 9.22 54.50
C TRP A 6 23.30 7.84 53.83
N LYS A 7 23.27 6.75 54.59
CA LYS A 7 23.02 5.40 54.05
C LYS A 7 21.61 5.23 53.50
N GLU A 8 20.60 5.80 54.16
CA GLU A 8 19.21 5.76 53.65
C GLU A 8 19.03 6.59 52.38
N ILE A 9 19.65 7.77 52.31
CA ILE A 9 19.66 8.61 51.10
C ILE A 9 20.35 7.87 49.95
N TRP A 10 21.52 7.28 50.20
CA TRP A 10 22.25 6.47 49.21
C TRP A 10 21.42 5.30 48.68
N ASN A 11 20.72 4.58 49.57
CA ASN A 11 19.86 3.48 49.19
C ASN A 11 18.65 3.92 48.35
N LYS A 12 18.07 5.10 48.61
CA LYS A 12 17.00 5.65 47.78
C LYS A 12 17.53 6.05 46.40
N ILE A 13 18.66 6.77 46.33
CA ILE A 13 19.30 7.17 45.07
C ILE A 13 19.59 5.94 44.20
N ARG A 14 20.12 4.86 44.79
CA ARG A 14 20.39 3.61 44.05
C ARG A 14 19.13 3.00 43.44
N LYS A 15 18.00 3.00 44.17
CA LYS A 15 16.72 2.46 43.66
C LYS A 15 16.19 3.30 42.50
N PHE A 16 16.26 4.63 42.60
CA PHE A 16 15.85 5.52 41.51
C PHE A 16 16.81 5.45 40.32
N ALA A 17 18.10 5.25 40.53
CA ALA A 17 19.07 5.04 39.46
C ALA A 17 18.81 3.73 38.70
N ILE A 18 18.45 2.65 39.40
CA ILE A 18 18.05 1.38 38.77
C ILE A 18 16.74 1.56 37.99
N ALA A 19 15.74 2.21 38.58
CA ALA A 19 14.48 2.49 37.90
C ALA A 19 14.67 3.37 36.65
N GLY A 20 15.52 4.40 36.76
CA GLY A 20 15.90 5.27 35.63
C GLY A 20 16.68 4.51 34.56
N GLY A 21 17.62 3.64 34.94
CA GLY A 21 18.35 2.79 34.00
C GLY A 21 17.43 1.82 33.26
N LEU A 22 16.48 1.18 33.95
CA LEU A 22 15.46 0.35 33.33
C LEU A 22 14.54 1.16 32.40
N PHE A 23 14.19 2.39 32.78
CA PHE A 23 13.41 3.29 31.95
C PHE A 23 14.16 3.70 30.68
N VAL A 24 15.46 3.99 30.78
CA VAL A 24 16.31 4.30 29.62
C VAL A 24 16.42 3.07 28.71
N ILE A 25 16.71 1.90 29.26
CA ILE A 25 16.74 0.64 28.47
C ILE A 25 15.38 0.42 27.80
N TRP A 26 14.27 0.66 28.52
CA TRP A 26 12.94 0.58 27.93
C TRP A 26 12.76 1.54 26.75
N MET A 27 13.15 2.80 26.90
CA MET A 27 13.10 3.79 25.82
C MET A 27 14.05 3.47 24.65
N PHE A 28 15.11 2.69 24.86
CA PHE A 28 16.00 2.31 23.74
C PHE A 28 15.53 1.06 23.00
N PHE A 29 14.95 0.09 23.71
CA PHE A 29 14.57 -1.20 23.14
C PHE A 29 13.09 -1.31 22.73
N PHE A 30 12.19 -0.61 23.43
CA PHE A 30 10.74 -0.71 23.23
C PHE A 30 10.09 0.57 22.68
N ASP A 31 10.85 1.65 22.47
CA ASP A 31 10.32 2.90 21.93
C ASP A 31 10.20 2.88 20.39
N ASP A 32 9.29 3.68 19.86
CA ASP A 32 8.89 3.71 18.46
C ASP A 32 9.99 4.19 17.50
N ASN A 33 11.08 4.74 18.03
CA ASN A 33 12.26 5.13 17.26
C ASN A 33 13.20 3.94 16.94
N SER A 34 12.63 2.73 16.87
CA SER A 34 13.37 1.53 16.51
C SER A 34 13.87 1.61 15.05
N PHE A 35 15.10 1.14 14.83
CA PHE A 35 15.68 0.99 13.49
C PHE A 35 14.77 0.15 12.57
N PHE A 36 14.04 -0.79 13.15
CA PHE A 36 13.06 -1.63 12.47
C PHE A 36 11.89 -0.83 11.87
N ASN A 37 11.34 0.12 12.63
CA ASN A 37 10.29 0.99 12.12
C ASN A 37 10.81 1.86 10.98
N ARG A 38 12.04 2.39 11.10
CA ARG A 38 12.66 3.16 10.02
C ARG A 38 12.81 2.33 8.75
N TRP A 39 13.26 1.08 8.84
CA TRP A 39 13.39 0.21 7.67
C TRP A 39 12.04 -0.07 7.00
N LYS A 40 11.00 -0.37 7.78
CA LYS A 40 9.64 -0.54 7.25
C LYS A 40 9.12 0.71 6.54
N PHE A 41 9.41 1.89 7.08
CA PHE A 41 9.01 3.13 6.44
C PHE A 41 9.74 3.37 5.11
N GLU A 42 11.02 3.05 5.01
CA GLU A 42 11.76 3.16 3.74
C GLU A 42 11.26 2.15 2.69
N GLU A 43 10.93 0.93 3.10
CA GLU A 43 10.29 -0.07 2.22
C GLU A 43 8.94 0.44 1.73
N LYS A 44 8.08 0.92 2.65
CA LYS A 44 6.77 1.47 2.29
C LYS A 44 6.88 2.70 1.40
N LEU A 45 7.88 3.55 1.62
CA LEU A 45 8.17 4.71 0.80
C LEU A 45 8.54 4.30 -0.63
N THR A 46 9.32 3.23 -0.77
CA THR A 46 9.74 2.70 -2.07
C THR A 46 8.53 2.12 -2.81
N GLU A 47 7.73 1.29 -2.15
CA GLU A 47 6.47 0.74 -2.68
C GLU A 47 5.53 1.85 -3.18
N LEU A 48 5.31 2.89 -2.37
CA LEU A 48 4.46 4.03 -2.75
C LEU A 48 5.00 4.83 -3.94
N LYS A 49 6.33 4.93 -4.08
CA LYS A 49 6.96 5.60 -5.23
C LYS A 49 6.79 4.78 -6.50
N GLU A 50 6.95 3.47 -6.42
CA GLU A 50 6.74 2.55 -7.55
C GLU A 50 5.26 2.55 -7.98
N GLU A 51 4.34 2.47 -7.01
CA GLU A 51 2.90 2.54 -7.27
C GLU A 51 2.51 3.87 -7.92
N LYS A 52 3.05 4.99 -7.41
CA LYS A 52 2.86 6.31 -8.02
C LYS A 52 3.34 6.32 -9.47
N GLN A 53 4.55 5.82 -9.74
CA GLN A 53 5.11 5.81 -11.09
C GLN A 53 4.25 4.98 -12.03
N TYR A 54 3.84 3.79 -11.61
CA TYR A 54 2.94 2.91 -12.35
C TYR A 54 1.64 3.62 -12.75
N TYR A 55 0.97 4.31 -11.81
CA TYR A 55 -0.27 5.00 -12.13
C TYR A 55 -0.06 6.23 -13.02
N VAL A 56 1.04 6.96 -12.88
CA VAL A 56 1.37 8.08 -13.78
C VAL A 56 1.52 7.59 -15.21
N ASP A 57 2.24 6.48 -15.41
CA ASP A 57 2.45 5.90 -16.74
C ASP A 57 1.13 5.35 -17.31
N LYS A 58 0.33 4.70 -16.47
CA LYS A 58 -1.00 4.21 -16.87
C LYS A 58 -1.95 5.34 -17.26
N ILE A 59 -2.00 6.42 -16.49
CA ILE A 59 -2.81 7.60 -16.81
C ILE A 59 -2.36 8.20 -18.15
N MET A 60 -1.06 8.26 -18.43
CA MET A 60 -0.55 8.77 -19.71
C MET A 60 -1.06 7.93 -20.89
N VAL A 61 -0.94 6.60 -20.79
CA VAL A 61 -1.42 5.66 -21.83
C VAL A 61 -2.94 5.73 -21.99
N ASP A 62 -3.68 5.65 -20.88
CA ASP A 62 -5.13 5.66 -20.89
C ASP A 62 -5.69 6.99 -21.41
N SER A 63 -5.03 8.12 -21.10
CA SER A 63 -5.41 9.43 -21.61
C SER A 63 -5.20 9.54 -23.12
N ALA A 64 -4.09 9.00 -23.64
CA ALA A 64 -3.84 8.95 -25.08
C ALA A 64 -4.91 8.10 -25.78
N GLN A 65 -5.18 6.89 -25.28
CA GLN A 65 -6.25 6.03 -25.79
C GLN A 65 -7.62 6.71 -25.72
N LEU A 66 -7.94 7.37 -24.61
CA LEU A 66 -9.20 8.08 -24.44
C LEU A 66 -9.35 9.22 -25.45
N SER A 67 -8.29 9.96 -25.72
CA SER A 67 -8.30 11.02 -26.73
C SER A 67 -8.57 10.45 -28.13
N GLU A 68 -7.94 9.34 -28.47
CA GLU A 68 -8.12 8.65 -29.75
C GLU A 68 -9.57 8.14 -29.91
N LEU A 69 -10.14 7.57 -28.86
CA LEU A 69 -11.54 7.13 -28.82
C LEU A 69 -12.52 8.32 -28.95
N LYS A 70 -12.22 9.47 -28.33
CA LYS A 70 -13.07 10.68 -28.41
C LYS A 70 -13.05 11.31 -29.80
N THR A 71 -11.90 11.31 -30.47
CA THR A 71 -11.76 11.96 -31.78
C THR A 71 -12.23 11.07 -32.93
N ASN A 72 -12.22 9.74 -32.77
CA ASN A 72 -12.58 8.79 -33.84
C ASN A 72 -13.77 7.89 -33.47
N LYS A 73 -14.95 8.22 -34.02
CA LYS A 73 -16.19 7.45 -33.83
C LYS A 73 -16.07 5.97 -34.20
N ASN A 74 -15.32 5.62 -35.25
CA ASN A 74 -15.17 4.22 -35.66
C ASN A 74 -14.34 3.42 -34.64
N LYS A 75 -13.30 4.03 -34.07
CA LYS A 75 -12.49 3.40 -33.00
C LYS A 75 -13.30 3.25 -31.71
N LEU A 76 -14.13 4.25 -31.39
CA LEU A 76 -15.05 4.18 -30.26
C LEU A 76 -16.08 3.06 -30.40
N GLU A 77 -16.73 2.93 -31.57
CA GLU A 77 -17.70 1.86 -31.82
C GLU A 77 -17.03 0.48 -31.75
N LYS A 78 -15.84 0.32 -32.33
CA LYS A 78 -15.07 -0.93 -32.24
C LYS A 78 -14.74 -1.29 -30.79
N PHE A 79 -14.24 -0.33 -30.01
CA PHE A 79 -13.91 -0.54 -28.60
C PHE A 79 -15.14 -0.90 -27.76
N ALA A 80 -16.26 -0.21 -27.96
CA ALA A 80 -17.52 -0.50 -27.28
C ALA A 80 -18.06 -1.91 -27.61
N ARG A 81 -17.92 -2.36 -28.86
CA ARG A 81 -18.33 -3.71 -29.29
C ARG A 81 -17.40 -4.80 -28.76
N GLU A 82 -16.08 -4.61 -28.82
CA GLU A 82 -15.12 -5.65 -28.43
C GLU A 82 -14.95 -5.77 -26.91
N LYS A 83 -14.91 -4.64 -26.18
CA LYS A 83 -14.65 -4.64 -24.73
C LYS A 83 -15.91 -4.75 -23.89
N TYR A 84 -17.01 -4.14 -24.33
CA TYR A 84 -18.24 -4.04 -23.56
C TYR A 84 -19.42 -4.76 -24.20
N LEU A 85 -19.22 -5.42 -25.36
CA LEU A 85 -20.27 -6.14 -26.09
C LEU A 85 -21.51 -5.27 -26.32
N MET A 86 -21.32 -3.97 -26.55
CA MET A 86 -22.42 -3.04 -26.79
C MET A 86 -23.08 -3.30 -28.16
N LYS A 87 -24.41 -3.24 -28.21
CA LYS A 87 -25.22 -3.37 -29.44
C LYS A 87 -26.16 -2.20 -29.67
N LYS A 88 -26.54 -1.99 -30.92
CA LYS A 88 -27.68 -1.11 -31.27
C LYS A 88 -29.00 -1.85 -30.99
N LYS A 89 -30.09 -1.10 -30.85
CA LYS A 89 -31.41 -1.65 -30.52
C LYS A 89 -31.93 -2.67 -31.54
N ASN A 90 -31.47 -2.57 -32.79
CA ASN A 90 -31.84 -3.40 -33.93
C ASN A 90 -30.77 -4.46 -34.29
N GLU A 91 -29.84 -4.76 -33.39
CA GLU A 91 -28.77 -5.74 -33.60
C GLU A 91 -28.83 -6.84 -32.54
N ASP A 92 -28.49 -8.06 -32.95
CA ASP A 92 -28.31 -9.22 -32.08
C ASP A 92 -26.84 -9.65 -32.06
N ILE A 93 -26.31 -9.88 -30.85
CA ILE A 93 -24.93 -10.31 -30.63
C ILE A 93 -24.94 -11.81 -30.35
N PHE A 94 -24.12 -12.55 -31.09
CA PHE A 94 -23.85 -13.96 -30.84
C PHE A 94 -22.42 -14.11 -30.33
N ILE A 95 -22.26 -14.73 -29.16
CA ILE A 95 -20.94 -15.06 -28.59
C ILE A 95 -20.70 -16.55 -28.85
N ILE A 96 -19.66 -16.86 -29.61
CA ILE A 96 -19.29 -18.26 -29.91
C ILE A 96 -18.36 -18.72 -28.79
N VAL A 97 -18.86 -19.60 -27.93
CA VAL A 97 -18.11 -20.15 -26.81
C VAL A 97 -17.66 -21.56 -27.17
N THR A 98 -16.36 -21.84 -27.00
CA THR A 98 -15.80 -23.19 -27.17
C THR A 98 -16.05 -24.03 -25.92
N LYS A 99 -16.08 -25.36 -26.05
CA LYS A 99 -16.24 -26.27 -24.89
C LYS A 99 -15.21 -26.03 -23.77
N GLU A 100 -14.05 -25.47 -24.11
CA GLU A 100 -12.96 -25.16 -23.17
C GLU A 100 -13.26 -23.89 -22.36
N SER A 101 -13.72 -22.81 -23.02
CA SER A 101 -14.05 -21.54 -22.35
C SER A 101 -15.27 -21.64 -21.41
N VAL A 102 -16.17 -22.60 -21.63
CA VAL A 102 -17.27 -22.90 -20.69
C VAL A 102 -16.75 -23.51 -19.37
N LYS A 103 -15.69 -24.34 -19.41
CA LYS A 103 -15.14 -24.99 -18.22
C LYS A 103 -14.38 -24.04 -17.31
N GLU A 104 -13.72 -23.04 -17.88
CA GLU A 104 -12.98 -22.02 -17.13
C GLU A 104 -13.89 -21.02 -16.41
N ALA A 105 -15.07 -20.73 -16.96
CA ALA A 105 -16.04 -19.83 -16.34
C ALA A 105 -16.84 -20.47 -15.17
N GLN A 106 -16.74 -21.79 -14.98
CA GLN A 106 -17.47 -22.55 -13.96
C GLN A 106 -16.60 -22.98 -12.76
N ASN A 107 -15.32 -22.61 -12.74
CA ASN A 107 -14.38 -22.87 -11.65
C ASN A 107 -14.08 -21.61 -10.83
#